data_AF-A0A2T0ASW9-F1
#
_entry.id   AF-A0A2T0ASW9-F1
#
_cell.length_a   1.000
_cell.length_b   1.000
_cell.length_c   1.000
_cell.angle_alpha   90.00
_cell.angle_beta   90.00
_cell.angle_gamma   90.00
#
_symmetry.space_group_name_H-M   'P 1'
#
loop_
_entity.id
_entity.type
_entity.pdbx_description
1 polymer ?
#
loop_
_entity_poly.entity_id
_entity_poly.type
_entity_poly.pdbx_seq_one_letter_code
_entity_poly.pdbx_strand_id
1 'polypeptide(L)' 'MFVPEAGTCVPWDIKKKEFGTIAGNEELVKKEWTGLDALAYAFIWFWVQR' A
#
# COMPACT_ATOMS: atom_id res chain seq x y z
N MET A 1 -14.85 -11.29 3.31
CA MET A 1 -14.38 -10.77 2.02
C MET A 1 -13.42 -9.65 2.33
N PHE A 2 -12.15 -9.76 1.90
CA PHE A 2 -11.18 -8.68 2.08
C PHE A 2 -11.54 -7.56 1.10
N VAL A 3 -11.96 -6.41 1.64
CA VAL A 3 -12.21 -5.20 0.84
C VAL A 3 -11.23 -4.15 1.36
N PRO A 4 -10.20 -3.79 0.59
CA PRO A 4 -9.28 -2.73 0.99
C PRO A 4 -10.02 -1.39 1.07
N GLU A 5 -9.50 -0.47 1.89
CA GLU A 5 -10.00 0.91 1.91
C GLU A 5 -9.89 1.55 0.52
N ALA A 6 -10.82 2.46 0.21
CA ALA A 6 -10.80 3.19 -1.05
C ALA A 6 -9.51 4.02 -1.16
N GLY A 7 -8.78 3.87 -2.26
CA GLY A 7 -7.47 4.52 -2.42
C GLY A 7 -6.27 3.64 -2.05
N THR A 8 -6.50 2.40 -1.62
CA THR A 8 -5.44 1.47 -1.23
C THR A 8 -5.52 0.18 -2.04
N CYS A 9 -4.40 -0.26 -2.60
CA CYS A 9 -4.30 -1.57 -3.26
C CYS A 9 -3.95 -2.64 -2.22
N VAL A 10 -2.92 -2.39 -1.41
CA VAL A 10 -2.42 -3.32 -0.40
C VAL A 10 -2.21 -2.58 0.94
N PRO A 11 -3.09 -2.79 1.93
CA PRO A 11 -3.00 -2.18 3.24
C PRO A 11 -1.69 -2.51 3.94
N TRP A 12 -1.21 -1.54 4.73
CA TRP A 12 0.02 -1.69 5.52
C TRP A 12 0.02 -2.94 6.41
N ASP A 13 -1.11 -3.34 7.00
CA ASP A 13 -1.18 -4.53 7.85
C ASP A 13 -0.80 -5.83 7.10
N ILE A 14 -1.24 -5.96 5.85
CA ILE A 14 -0.87 -7.11 5.00
C ILE A 14 0.60 -7.01 4.64
N LYS A 15 1.05 -5.82 4.21
CA LYS A 15 2.42 -5.65 3.78
C LYS A 15 3.43 -5.83 4.91
N LYS A 16 3.11 -5.37 6.11
CA LYS A 16 3.91 -5.57 7.32
C LYS A 16 4.05 -7.06 7.66
N LYS A 17 2.99 -7.85 7.52
CA LYS A 17 3.05 -9.31 7.69
C LYS A 17 3.95 -9.97 6.66
N GLU A 18 3.95 -9.48 5.42
CA GLU A 18 4.84 -9.96 4.36
C GLU A 18 6.31 -9.58 4.60
N PHE A 19 6.57 -8.36 5.08
CA PHE A 19 7.93 -7.90 5.42
C PHE A 19 8.53 -8.59 6.65
N GLY A 20 7.69 -9.09 7.57
CA GLY A 20 8.15 -9.71 8.81
C GLY A 20 8.80 -8.70 9.75
N THR A 21 10.04 -8.95 10.18
CA THR A 21 10.77 -8.06 11.08
C THR A 21 11.45 -6.93 10.31
N ILE A 22 11.00 -5.70 10.52
CA ILE A 22 11.63 -4.51 9.93
C ILE A 22 12.85 -4.13 10.76
N ALA A 23 14.04 -4.23 10.18
CA ALA A 23 15.32 -3.93 10.86
C ALA A 23 15.60 -2.43 11.06
N GLY A 24 14.69 -1.54 10.68
CA GLY A 24 14.85 -0.09 10.69
C GLY A 24 13.61 0.65 11.20
N ASN A 25 13.47 1.93 10.83
CA ASN A 25 12.34 2.74 11.26
C ASN A 25 11.04 2.30 10.54
N GLU A 26 10.17 1.58 11.25
CA GLU A 26 8.88 1.12 10.72
C GLU A 26 7.98 2.26 10.22
N GLU A 27 7.97 3.41 10.89
CA GLU A 27 7.13 4.55 10.50
C GLU A 27 7.57 5.13 9.16
N LEU A 28 8.87 5.17 8.90
CA LEU A 28 9.41 5.60 7.61
C LEU A 28 8.99 4.64 6.49
N VAL A 29 9.14 3.33 6.72
CA VAL A 29 8.74 2.31 5.73
C VAL A 29 7.24 2.37 5.47
N LYS A 30 6.43 2.52 6.52
CA LYS A 30 4.97 2.69 6.41
C LYS A 30 4.61 3.90 5.56
N LYS A 31 5.25 5.04 5.81
CA LYS A 31 5.00 6.28 5.08
C LYS A 31 5.31 6.12 3.59
N GLU A 32 6.49 5.60 3.26
CA GLU A 32 6.90 5.41 1.87
C GLU A 32 6.02 4.37 1.17
N TRP A 33 5.66 3.29 1.86
CA TRP A 33 4.71 2.28 1.33
C TRP A 33 3.35 2.89 1.02
N THR A 34 2.79 3.67 1.94
CA THR A 34 1.47 4.29 1.78
C THR A 34 1.47 5.23 0.57
N GLY A 35 2.53 6.01 0.38
CA GLY A 35 2.69 6.87 -0.80
C GLY A 35 2.78 6.07 -2.11
N LEU A 36 3.60 5.02 -2.13
CA LEU A 36 3.75 4.13 -3.29
C LEU A 36 2.43 3.46 -3.66
N ASP A 37 1.70 2.93 -2.68
CA ASP A 37 0.44 2.23 -2.87
C ASP A 37 -0.65 3.16 -3.41
N ALA A 38 -0.74 4.40 -2.92
CA ALA A 38 -1.65 5.41 -3.44
C ALA A 38 -1.34 5.75 -4.92
N LEU A 39 -0.06 5.86 -5.28
CA LEU A 39 0.34 6.07 -6.67
C LEU A 39 -0.02 4.87 -7.56
N ALA A 40 0.18 3.64 -7.07
CA ALA A 40 -0.21 2.42 -7.77
C ALA A 40 -1.73 2.35 -7.98
N TYR A 41 -2.51 2.68 -6.96
CA TYR A 41 -3.97 2.78 -7.04
C TYR A 41 -4.41 3.78 -8.10
N ALA A 42 -3.86 5.00 -8.07
CA ALA A 42 -4.17 6.04 -9.03
C ALA A 42 -3.78 5.60 -10.46
N PHE A 43 -2.63 4.95 -10.63
CA PHE A 43 -2.19 4.43 -11.91
C PHE A 43 -3.17 3.39 -12.46
N ILE A 44 -3.58 2.39 -11.67
CA ILE A 44 -4.53 1.36 -12.11
C ILE A 44 -5.86 1.99 -12.56
N TRP A 45 -6.40 2.93 -11.77
CA TRP A 45 -7.65 3.61 -12.13
C TRP A 45 -7.53 4.54 -13.33
N PHE A 46 -6.36 5.12 -13.57
CA PHE A 46 -6.09 5.87 -14.79
C PHE A 46 -6.25 5.01 -16.06
N TRP A 47 -5.88 3.72 -15.99
CA TRP A 47 -6.06 2.79 -17.10
C TRP A 47 -7.48 2.28 -17.26
N VAL A 48 -8.22 2.06 -16.17
CA VAL A 48 -9.60 1.53 -16.22
C VAL A 48 -10.59 2.50 -16.88
N GLN A 49 -10.37 3.81 -16.75
CA GLN A 49 -11.27 4.82 -17.29
C GLN A 49 -10.99 5.22 -18.75
N ARG A 50 -10.05 4.55 -19.43
CA ARG A 50 -9.70 4.79 -20.83
C ARG A 50 -10.51 3.94 -21.80
#